data_AF-A0A316D454-F1
#
_entry.id   AF-A0A316D454-F1
#
_cell.length_a   1.000
_cell.length_b   1.000
_cell.length_c   1.000
_cell.angle_alpha   90.00
_cell.angle_beta   90.00
_cell.angle_gamma   90.00
#
_symmetry.space_group_name_H-M   'P 1'
#
loop_
_entity.id
_entity.type
_entity.pdbx_description
1 polymer ?
#
loop_
_entity_poly.entity_id
_entity_poly.type
_entity_poly.pdbx_seq_one_letter_code
_entity_poly.pdbx_strand_id
1 'polypeptide(L)'
;MTTKAISHRPITIRWPNEDTGEYFKIPGCMINENSVLALFDHHLEVHLVTPTEDPHEFDLQFASSPMFYVGDNFQDIYFDLMHLTIVEFATKYVHSDYHTHNPN
;
A
#
# COMPACT_ATOMS: atom_id res chain seq x y z
N MET A 1 -21.93 16.31 8.59
CA MET A 1 -20.61 15.98 8.01
C MET A 1 -20.83 14.75 7.16
N THR A 2 -20.87 14.90 5.83
CA THR A 2 -21.03 13.78 4.90
C THR A 2 -19.69 13.06 4.83
N THR A 3 -19.60 11.88 5.42
CA THR A 3 -18.47 10.97 5.21
C THR A 3 -18.44 10.65 3.73
N LYS A 4 -17.57 11.32 2.97
CA LYS A 4 -17.38 11.02 1.55
C LYS A 4 -16.92 9.56 1.52
N ALA A 5 -17.68 8.70 0.86
CA ALA A 5 -17.25 7.33 0.65
C ALA A 5 -15.89 7.40 -0.06
N ILE A 6 -14.83 7.02 0.65
CA ILE A 6 -13.51 6.95 0.05
C ILE A 6 -13.57 5.75 -0.89
N SER A 7 -13.62 6.04 -2.19
CA SER A 7 -13.45 5.02 -3.22
C SER A 7 -12.00 4.58 -3.16
N HIS A 8 -11.78 3.28 -2.91
CA HIS A 8 -10.48 2.67 -3.16
C HIS A 8 -10.08 3.02 -4.59
N ARG A 9 -8.91 3.64 -4.74
CA ARG A 9 -8.41 4.01 -6.06
C ARG A 9 -6.92 3.71 -6.17
N PRO A 10 -6.48 3.16 -7.32
CA PRO A 10 -5.06 3.03 -7.60
C PRO A 10 -4.42 4.41 -7.64
N ILE A 11 -3.23 4.49 -7.06
CA ILE A 11 -2.36 5.66 -7.15
C ILE A 11 -0.91 5.20 -7.35
N THR A 12 -0.07 6.17 -7.69
CA THR A 12 1.38 6.02 -7.68
C THR A 12 1.96 6.85 -6.54
N ILE A 13 2.76 6.22 -5.69
CA ILE A 13 3.53 6.88 -4.63
C ILE A 13 4.92 7.19 -5.18
N ARG A 14 5.35 8.45 -5.02
CA ARG A 14 6.70 8.93 -5.30
C ARG A 14 7.51 8.84 -4.02
N TRP A 15 8.38 7.84 -3.95
CA TRP A 15 9.32 7.70 -2.84
C TRP A 15 10.64 8.36 -3.24
N PRO A 16 11.14 9.36 -2.49
CA PRO A 16 12.37 10.07 -2.85
C PRO A 16 13.58 9.13 -2.85
N ASN A 17 14.35 9.17 -3.93
CA ASN A 17 15.61 8.47 -4.04
C ASN A 17 16.76 9.43 -3.73
N GLU A 18 17.36 9.30 -2.54
CA GLU A 18 18.45 10.18 -2.09
C GLU A 18 19.72 10.04 -2.95
N ASP A 19 19.95 8.89 -3.59
CA ASP A 19 21.15 8.63 -4.38
C ASP A 19 21.11 9.33 -5.75
N THR A 20 19.92 9.44 -6.34
CA THR A 20 19.72 9.99 -7.69
C THR A 20 19.10 11.37 -7.70
N GLY A 21 18.44 11.78 -6.61
CA GLY A 21 17.60 12.96 -6.56
C GLY A 21 16.26 12.81 -7.31
N GLU A 22 15.97 11.61 -7.83
CA GLU A 22 14.70 11.29 -8.48
C GLU A 22 13.73 10.59 -7.50
N TYR A 23 12.74 9.87 -8.02
CA TYR A 23 11.75 9.14 -7.22
C TYR A 23 11.60 7.70 -7.71
N PHE A 24 11.47 6.76 -6.76
CA PHE A 24 10.89 5.45 -7.04
C PHE A 24 9.37 5.58 -7.15
N LYS A 25 8.77 4.89 -8.13
CA LYS A 25 7.32 4.83 -8.29
C LYS A 25 6.80 3.52 -7.72
N ILE A 26 6.01 3.63 -6.66
CA ILE A 26 5.45 2.47 -5.94
C ILE A 26 3.94 2.45 -6.14
N PRO A 27 3.36 1.32 -6.57
CA PRO A 27 1.92 1.22 -6.69
C PRO A 27 1.27 1.15 -5.31
N GLY A 28 0.16 1.87 -5.13
CA GLY A 28 -0.61 1.86 -3.90
C GLY A 28 -2.11 1.99 -4.12
N CYS A 29 -2.87 1.64 -3.10
CA CYS A 29 -4.31 1.82 -3.07
C CYS A 29 -4.69 2.78 -1.95
N MET A 30 -5.31 3.90 -2.32
CA MET A 30 -5.75 4.91 -1.35
C MET A 30 -6.91 4.35 -0.50
N ILE A 31 -6.76 4.38 0.83
CA ILE A 31 -7.78 3.88 1.78
C ILE A 31 -8.49 5.01 2.54
N ASN A 32 -7.88 6.20 2.64
CA ASN A 32 -8.53 7.43 3.12
C ASN A 32 -7.95 8.68 2.42
N GLU A 33 -8.08 9.88 2.98
CA GLU A 33 -7.61 11.11 2.30
C GLU A 33 -6.09 11.19 2.10
N ASN A 34 -5.31 10.54 2.97
CA ASN A 34 -3.85 10.64 2.98
C ASN A 34 -3.12 9.33 3.32
N SER A 35 -3.85 8.23 3.50
CA SER A 35 -3.31 6.93 3.88
C SER A 35 -3.53 5.94 2.75
N VAL A 36 -2.48 5.17 2.46
CA VAL A 36 -2.37 4.28 1.31
C VAL A 36 -1.88 2.93 1.80
N LEU A 37 -2.48 1.86 1.28
CA LEU A 37 -1.87 0.54 1.35
C LEU A 37 -0.94 0.37 0.15
N ALA A 38 0.32 0.09 0.43
CA ALA A 38 1.36 -0.11 -0.57
C ALA A 38 1.92 -1.53 -0.48
N LEU A 39 2.25 -2.09 -1.64
CA LEU A 39 3.07 -3.30 -1.71
C LEU A 39 4.48 -2.91 -2.11
N PHE A 40 5.43 -3.09 -1.20
CA PHE A 40 6.82 -2.73 -1.41
C PHE A 40 7.73 -3.82 -0.84
N ASP A 41 8.74 -4.23 -1.63
CA ASP A 41 9.70 -5.28 -1.27
C ASP A 41 9.06 -6.54 -0.64
N HIS A 42 8.03 -7.08 -1.29
CA HIS A 42 7.24 -8.23 -0.80
C HIS A 42 6.57 -8.02 0.56
N HIS A 43 6.29 -6.79 0.98
CA HIS A 43 5.54 -6.49 2.19
C HIS A 43 4.32 -5.63 1.88
N LEU A 44 3.27 -5.80 2.68
CA LEU A 44 2.16 -4.86 2.76
C LEU A 44 2.48 -3.81 3.82
N GLU A 45 2.39 -2.54 3.44
CA GLU A 45 2.71 -1.39 4.28
C GLU A 45 1.59 -0.34 4.25
N VAL A 46 1.52 0.48 5.31
CA VAL A 46 0.68 1.68 5.33
C VAL A 46 1.57 2.89 5.12
N HIS A 47 1.31 3.65 4.07
CA HIS A 47 2.03 4.89 3.77
C HIS A 47 1.13 6.09 4.01
N LEU A 48 1.69 7.15 4.57
CA LEU A 48 1.08 8.48 4.55
C LEU A 48 1.65 9.25 3.38
N VAL A 49 0.77 9.92 2.65
CA VAL A 49 1.12 10.58 1.40
C VAL A 49 0.48 11.96 1.29
N THR A 50 1.10 12.82 0.48
CA THR A 50 0.54 14.12 0.08
C THR A 50 0.26 14.20 -1.41
N PRO A 51 -0.84 14.86 -1.80
CA PRO A 51 -1.15 15.05 -3.21
C PRO A 51 -0.07 15.90 -3.90
N THR A 52 0.11 15.64 -5.18
CA THR A 52 0.99 16.40 -6.07
C THR A 52 0.15 17.19 -7.07
N GLU A 53 0.80 17.81 -8.07
CA GLU A 53 0.07 18.43 -9.19
C GLU A 53 -0.66 17.39 -10.06
N ASP A 54 -0.16 16.15 -10.11
CA ASP A 54 -0.83 15.04 -10.79
C ASP A 54 -1.84 14.38 -9.83
N PRO A 55 -3.13 14.28 -10.20
CA PRO A 55 -4.18 13.71 -9.34
C PRO A 55 -4.03 12.21 -9.04
N HIS A 56 -3.11 11.52 -9.74
CA HIS A 56 -2.79 10.11 -9.58
C HIS A 56 -1.42 9.87 -8.93
N GLU A 57 -0.59 10.91 -8.76
CA GLU A 57 0.71 10.80 -8.08
C GLU A 57 0.70 11.50 -6.72
N PHE A 58 1.34 10.85 -5.74
CA PHE A 58 1.39 11.29 -4.36
C PHE A 58 2.82 11.21 -3.84
N ASP A 59 3.28 12.22 -3.11
CA ASP A 59 4.58 12.18 -2.43
C ASP A 59 4.48 11.41 -1.13
N LEU A 60 5.45 10.53 -0.89
CA LEU A 60 5.57 9.84 0.40
C LEU A 60 5.94 10.85 1.50
N GLN A 61 5.14 10.88 2.56
CA GLN A 61 5.50 11.57 3.80
C GLN A 61 6.08 10.62 4.84
N PHE A 62 5.53 9.42 4.92
CA PHE A 62 5.91 8.43 5.92
C PHE A 62 5.57 7.03 5.40
N ALA A 63 6.52 6.10 5.52
CA ALA A 63 6.28 4.68 5.35
C ALA A 63 6.26 4.01 6.72
N SER A 64 5.21 3.25 7.04
CA SER A 64 5.17 2.43 8.25
C SER A 64 6.16 1.28 8.15
N SER A 65 6.46 0.66 9.30
CA SER A 65 7.00 -0.70 9.27
C SER A 65 6.05 -1.65 8.50
N PRO A 66 6.60 -2.70 7.86
CA PRO A 66 5.80 -3.76 7.27
C PRO A 66 4.69 -4.27 8.20
N MET A 67 3.46 -4.33 7.68
CA MET A 67 2.38 -5.02 8.37
C MET A 67 2.61 -6.53 8.31
N PHE A 68 2.93 -7.05 7.11
CA PHE A 68 3.26 -8.46 6.89
C PHE A 68 3.91 -8.71 5.52
N TYR A 69 4.57 -9.88 5.38
CA TYR A 69 5.36 -10.28 4.21
C TYR A 69 4.52 -11.01 3.15
N VAL A 70 4.05 -10.38 2.07
CA VAL A 70 3.20 -11.03 1.06
C VAL A 70 3.82 -12.21 0.30
N GLY A 71 5.16 -12.33 0.28
CA GLY A 71 5.88 -13.44 -0.36
C GLY A 71 5.56 -13.65 -1.83
N ASP A 72 5.43 -14.91 -2.23
CA ASP A 72 5.13 -15.34 -3.61
C ASP A 72 3.69 -14.99 -4.05
N ASN A 73 2.80 -14.67 -3.09
CA ASN A 73 1.40 -14.32 -3.36
C ASN A 73 1.22 -12.84 -3.73
N PHE A 74 2.32 -12.13 -4.03
CA PHE A 74 2.32 -10.69 -4.32
C PHE A 74 1.28 -10.30 -5.38
N GLN A 75 1.21 -11.04 -6.49
CA GLN A 75 0.32 -10.69 -7.60
C GLN A 75 -1.15 -10.82 -7.22
N ASP A 76 -1.51 -11.87 -6.50
CA ASP A 76 -2.89 -12.11 -6.04
C ASP A 76 -3.29 -11.04 -5.02
N ILE A 77 -2.42 -10.75 -4.05
CA ILE A 77 -2.67 -9.73 -3.03
C ILE A 77 -2.78 -8.34 -3.67
N TYR A 78 -1.94 -8.03 -4.67
CA TYR A 78 -2.07 -6.79 -5.42
C TYR A 78 -3.42 -6.71 -6.16
N PHE A 79 -3.81 -7.79 -6.85
CA PHE A 79 -5.10 -7.85 -7.52
C PHE A 79 -6.25 -7.65 -6.53
N ASP A 80 -6.24 -8.34 -5.40
CA ASP A 80 -7.26 -8.21 -4.36
C ASP A 80 -7.29 -6.81 -3.75
N LEU A 81 -6.14 -6.20 -3.49
CA LEU A 81 -6.05 -4.82 -2.99
C LEU A 81 -6.73 -3.82 -3.95
N MET A 82 -6.67 -4.10 -5.25
CA MET A 82 -7.23 -3.25 -6.29
C MET A 82 -8.74 -3.45 -6.52
N HIS A 83 -9.30 -4.61 -6.13
CA HIS A 83 -10.66 -5.00 -6.50
C HIS A 83 -11.59 -5.25 -5.30
N LEU A 84 -11.04 -5.52 -4.12
CA LEU A 84 -11.80 -5.70 -2.89
C LEU A 84 -11.94 -4.38 -2.15
N THR A 85 -13.00 -4.27 -1.35
CA THR A 85 -13.06 -3.24 -0.31
C THR A 85 -12.02 -3.52 0.79
N ILE A 86 -11.58 -2.49 1.53
CA ILE A 86 -10.68 -2.67 2.67
C ILE A 86 -11.20 -3.70 3.69
N VAL A 87 -12.52 -3.79 3.89
CA VAL A 87 -13.14 -4.77 4.81
C VAL A 87 -13.05 -6.18 4.23
N GLU A 88 -13.33 -6.37 2.94
CA GLU A 88 -13.21 -7.67 2.26
C GLU A 88 -11.76 -8.11 2.19
N PHE A 89 -10.84 -7.20 1.85
CA PHE A 89 -9.40 -7.43 1.85
C PHE A 89 -8.94 -7.84 3.24
N ALA A 90 -9.24 -7.04 4.27
CA ALA A 90 -8.89 -7.35 5.64
C ALA A 90 -9.42 -8.75 5.99
N THR A 91 -10.71 -9.03 5.76
CA THR A 91 -11.37 -10.33 6.03
C THR A 91 -10.64 -11.50 5.37
N LYS A 92 -10.24 -11.37 4.10
CA LYS A 92 -9.51 -12.40 3.36
C LYS A 92 -8.14 -12.71 3.98
N TYR A 93 -7.50 -11.70 4.56
CA TYR A 93 -6.15 -11.78 5.14
C TYR A 93 -6.14 -11.63 6.68
N VAL A 94 -7.28 -11.79 7.38
CA VAL A 94 -7.44 -11.67 8.85
C VAL A 94 -6.51 -12.64 9.62
N HIS A 95 -6.05 -13.70 8.94
CA HIS A 95 -5.40 -14.85 9.56
C HIS A 95 -4.07 -15.25 8.94
N SER A 96 -3.32 -14.34 8.33
CA SER A 96 -1.91 -14.66 8.13
C SER A 96 -1.20 -14.59 9.49
N ASP A 97 -1.34 -15.65 10.28
CA ASP A 97 -0.25 -16.23 11.04
C ASP A 97 0.92 -16.34 10.07
N TYR A 98 1.67 -15.24 9.92
CA TYR A 98 2.87 -15.24 9.13
C TYR A 98 3.84 -16.14 9.85
N HIS A 99 3.98 -17.35 9.31
CA HIS A 99 4.95 -18.33 9.73
C HIS A 99 6.23 -17.62 10.13
N THR A 100 6.50 -17.66 11.44
CA THR A 100 7.85 -17.59 11.96
C THR A 100 8.72 -18.39 11.02
N HIS A 101 9.66 -17.70 10.38
CA HIS A 101 10.78 -18.27 9.64
C HIS A 101 11.18 -19.60 10.30
N ASN A 102 10.87 -20.72 9.66
CA ASN A 102 11.30 -22.03 10.16
C ASN A 102 12.76 -22.17 9.71
N PRO A 103 13.76 -22.13 10.61
CA PRO A 103 15.13 -22.31 10.22
C PRO A 103 15.31 -23.80 9.92
N ASN A 104 15.43 -24.14 8.64
CA ASN A 104 16.10 -25.37 8.24
C ASN A 104 17.57 -25.04 7.96
#